data_AF-M1DCH0-F1
#
_entry.id   AF-M1DCH0-F1
#
_cell.length_a   1.000
_cell.length_b   1.000
_cell.length_c   1.000
_cell.angle_alpha   90.00
_cell.angle_beta   90.00
_cell.angle_gamma   90.00
#
_symmetry.space_group_name_H-M   'P 1'
#
loop_
_entity.id
_entity.type
_entity.pdbx_description
1 polymer ?
#
loop_
_entity_poly.entity_id
_entity_poly.type
_entity_poly.pdbx_seq_one_letter_code
_entity_poly.pdbx_strand_id
1 'polypeptide(L)'
;MVHGIMEVLEQEHEGVRWVVMGDDDSMFFVENIVDVLAKYDHNKYYYFGAQSEYILSNFWFSFDQGFGGAGFIMSFPLAKALAQDIESCLRRYPFLNSADLITMVCIVDLGVGFTPLKGLHHLDMRGDISGLLSSHPKTPLLSLHHIDSIAPIFPLMDRAKSLKHLMKAAKFDQSRLLQQTICHHRLSNWTFSVSWGYSVQIYEKIMPRSHLIKPIQTFKTWIKKPKSPPYYMFNTRPRTNDSCEAPHVFFFKTIGKMKNKNEIWTTYFRSEARGLPSCSIDGNHSVNYVNKIQVYSPRAKRTEMDRCECCDIIHTSGSNKATIKLRECFTNEKIA
;
A
#
# COMPACT_ATOMS: atom_id res chain seq x y z
N MET A 1 23.25 3.64 -11.65
CA MET A 1 22.30 4.40 -10.81
C MET A 1 22.79 5.83 -10.61
N VAL A 2 23.89 6.03 -9.89
CA VAL A 2 24.45 7.36 -9.58
C VAL A 2 24.69 8.26 -10.81
N HIS A 3 25.30 7.73 -11.88
CA HIS A 3 25.46 8.47 -13.15
C HIS A 3 24.14 8.71 -13.91
N GLY A 4 23.10 7.90 -13.68
CA GLY A 4 21.80 8.09 -14.34
C GLY A 4 21.12 9.41 -13.92
N ILE A 5 21.42 9.93 -12.72
CA ILE A 5 20.95 11.25 -12.30
C ILE A 5 21.61 12.34 -13.16
N MET A 6 22.91 12.20 -13.44
CA MET A 6 23.63 13.14 -14.32
C MET A 6 23.04 13.12 -15.72
N GLU A 7 22.81 11.93 -16.30
CA GLU A 7 22.25 11.78 -17.64
C GLU A 7 20.86 12.43 -17.77
N VAL A 8 19.98 12.27 -16.78
CA VAL A 8 18.65 12.90 -16.78
C VAL A 8 18.74 14.43 -16.72
N LEU A 9 19.77 14.98 -16.07
CA LEU A 9 19.96 16.42 -15.95
C LEU A 9 20.65 17.03 -17.19
N GLU A 10 21.52 16.28 -17.85
CA GLU A 10 22.19 16.67 -19.09
C GLU A 10 21.22 16.74 -20.28
N GLN A 11 20.09 16.03 -20.24
CA GLN A 11 19.07 16.04 -21.29
C GLN A 11 18.22 17.33 -21.35
N GLU A 12 18.60 18.40 -20.64
CA GLU A 12 17.97 19.74 -20.62
C GLU A 12 16.45 19.73 -20.75
N HIS A 13 15.76 19.23 -19.73
CA HIS A 13 14.31 19.31 -19.67
C HIS A 13 13.87 20.60 -18.95
N GLU A 14 13.54 21.64 -19.72
CA GLU A 14 12.91 22.85 -19.17
C GLU A 14 11.66 22.48 -18.34
N GLY A 15 11.58 23.01 -17.12
CA GLY A 15 10.41 22.85 -16.25
C GLY A 15 10.34 21.57 -15.43
N VAL A 16 11.39 20.73 -15.37
CA VAL A 16 11.44 19.59 -14.44
C VAL A 16 11.50 20.08 -12.99
N ARG A 17 10.64 19.50 -12.15
CA ARG A 17 10.50 19.87 -10.73
C ARG A 17 10.99 18.80 -9.77
N TRP A 18 10.86 17.54 -10.17
CA TRP A 18 11.13 16.37 -9.37
C TRP A 18 11.79 15.30 -10.22
N VAL A 19 12.81 14.64 -9.68
CA VAL A 19 13.47 13.48 -10.27
C VAL A 19 13.09 12.28 -9.43
N VAL A 20 12.50 11.26 -10.05
CA VAL A 20 12.12 10.00 -9.40
C VAL A 20 13.05 8.92 -9.90
N MET A 21 13.69 8.22 -8.97
CA MET A 21 14.50 7.04 -9.24
C MET A 21 13.74 5.79 -8.81
N GLY A 22 13.93 4.68 -9.53
CA GLY A 22 13.27 3.40 -9.26
C GLY A 22 13.92 2.25 -10.01
N ASP A 23 13.68 1.03 -9.54
CA ASP A 23 14.15 -0.19 -10.19
C ASP A 23 13.18 -0.68 -11.28
N ASP A 24 13.66 -1.52 -12.21
CA ASP A 24 12.90 -2.00 -13.38
C ASP A 24 11.81 -3.03 -13.06
N ASP A 25 11.79 -3.52 -11.82
CA ASP A 25 10.79 -4.41 -11.27
C ASP A 25 9.82 -3.70 -10.30
N SER A 26 9.82 -2.36 -10.32
CA SER A 26 8.98 -1.52 -9.47
C SER A 26 7.78 -0.95 -10.22
N MET A 27 6.66 -0.77 -9.53
CA MET A 27 5.45 -0.17 -10.09
C MET A 27 5.13 1.15 -9.38
N PHE A 28 5.03 2.24 -10.14
CA PHE A 28 4.77 3.58 -9.63
C PHE A 28 3.36 4.08 -9.90
N PHE A 29 2.74 4.72 -8.91
CA PHE A 29 1.41 5.32 -8.97
C PHE A 29 1.52 6.83 -9.17
N VAL A 30 1.78 7.22 -10.42
CA VAL A 30 2.20 8.58 -10.79
C VAL A 30 1.19 9.66 -10.38
N GLU A 31 -0.12 9.42 -10.46
CA GLU A 31 -1.11 10.44 -10.06
C GLU A 31 -1.07 10.70 -8.56
N ASN A 32 -0.80 9.69 -7.74
CA ASN A 32 -0.61 9.87 -6.31
C ASN A 32 0.73 10.55 -6.00
N ILE A 33 1.80 10.21 -6.72
CA ILE A 33 3.11 10.86 -6.58
C ILE A 33 2.97 12.36 -6.86
N VAL A 34 2.34 12.73 -7.97
CA VAL A 34 2.09 14.14 -8.32
C VAL A 34 1.31 14.87 -7.23
N ASP A 35 0.22 14.28 -6.73
CA ASP A 35 -0.59 14.88 -5.66
C ASP A 35 0.18 15.06 -4.34
N VAL A 36 1.02 14.10 -3.97
CA VAL A 36 1.85 14.19 -2.76
C VAL A 36 2.91 15.28 -2.92
N LEU A 37 3.61 15.30 -4.05
CA LEU A 37 4.68 16.27 -4.32
C LEU A 37 4.15 17.70 -4.53
N ALA A 38 2.91 17.86 -5.00
CA ALA A 38 2.26 19.17 -5.16
C ALA A 38 2.12 19.95 -3.84
N LYS A 39 2.27 19.27 -2.69
CA LYS A 39 2.23 19.87 -1.35
C LYS A 39 3.55 20.53 -0.94
N TYR A 40 4.62 20.33 -1.71
CA TYR A 40 5.97 20.77 -1.38
C TYR A 40 6.48 21.82 -2.37
N ASP A 41 7.27 22.77 -1.88
CA ASP A 41 7.92 23.78 -2.70
C ASP A 41 9.13 23.19 -3.42
N HIS A 42 8.93 22.78 -4.68
CA HIS A 42 9.95 22.14 -5.52
C HIS A 42 11.24 22.95 -5.74
N ASN A 43 11.30 24.23 -5.33
CA ASN A 43 12.52 25.03 -5.38
C ASN A 43 13.46 24.81 -4.17
N LYS A 44 13.02 24.09 -3.15
CA LYS A 44 13.84 23.72 -1.98
C LYS A 44 14.51 22.37 -2.17
N TYR A 45 15.44 22.03 -1.28
CA TYR A 45 16.05 20.70 -1.25
C TYR A 45 15.14 19.71 -0.51
N TYR A 46 14.75 18.66 -1.21
CA TYR A 46 13.96 17.57 -0.66
C TYR A 46 14.52 16.24 -1.14
N TYR A 47 14.76 15.34 -0.19
CA TYR A 47 15.07 13.94 -0.44
C TYR A 47 13.99 13.08 0.20
N PHE A 48 13.09 12.56 -0.63
CA PHE A 48 12.01 11.68 -0.23
C PHE A 48 12.31 10.24 -0.62
N GLY A 49 11.83 9.28 0.15
CA GLY A 49 11.90 7.85 -0.22
C GLY A 49 11.20 6.99 0.81
N ALA A 50 11.48 5.69 0.82
CA ALA A 50 11.04 4.81 1.88
C ALA A 50 12.16 3.93 2.41
N GLN A 51 12.03 3.64 3.70
CA GLN A 51 12.71 2.56 4.39
C GLN A 51 12.16 1.22 3.91
N SER A 52 12.94 0.16 4.09
CA SER A 52 12.46 -1.20 3.88
C SER A 52 11.46 -1.60 4.97
N GLU A 53 10.40 -2.32 4.61
CA GLU A 53 9.50 -2.96 5.58
C GLU A 53 10.22 -3.97 6.47
N TYR A 54 11.35 -4.52 6.00
CA TYR A 54 12.15 -5.50 6.71
C TYR A 54 13.27 -4.83 7.51
N ILE A 55 13.29 -5.06 8.83
CA ILE A 55 14.14 -4.31 9.74
C ILE A 55 15.64 -4.49 9.46
N LEU A 56 16.07 -5.69 9.05
CA LEU A 56 17.50 -5.95 8.83
C LEU A 56 18.05 -5.25 7.60
N SER A 57 17.23 -5.02 6.57
CA SER A 57 17.67 -4.22 5.42
C SER A 57 18.03 -2.81 5.85
N ASN A 58 17.19 -2.17 6.67
CA ASN A 58 17.51 -0.84 7.22
C ASN A 58 18.73 -0.87 8.14
N PHE A 59 18.91 -1.94 8.93
CA PHE A 59 20.09 -2.09 9.79
C PHE A 59 21.40 -2.27 8.99
N TRP A 60 21.38 -2.99 7.88
CA TRP A 60 22.57 -3.21 7.05
C TRP A 60 22.93 -2.04 6.15
N PHE A 61 21.93 -1.27 5.72
CA PHE A 61 22.12 -0.09 4.88
C PHE A 61 21.98 1.18 5.72
N SER A 62 20.78 1.74 5.82
CA SER A 62 20.48 2.83 6.74
C SER A 62 18.97 2.95 6.99
N PHE A 63 18.61 3.46 8.16
CA PHE A 63 17.25 3.91 8.45
C PHE A 63 16.96 5.28 7.82
N ASP A 64 17.97 6.04 7.42
CA ASP A 64 17.83 7.38 6.85
C ASP A 64 18.09 7.41 5.34
N GLN A 65 17.78 6.31 4.66
CA GLN A 65 17.97 6.15 3.22
C GLN A 65 16.66 5.81 2.53
N GLY A 66 16.46 6.37 1.33
CA GLY A 66 15.48 5.88 0.38
C GLY A 66 16.02 4.66 -0.35
N PHE A 67 15.34 3.53 -0.22
CA PHE A 67 15.66 2.32 -0.97
C PHE A 67 15.23 2.48 -2.44
N GLY A 68 16.14 2.23 -3.36
CA GLY A 68 15.99 2.45 -4.81
C GLY A 68 14.82 1.68 -5.40
N GLY A 69 14.60 0.44 -4.94
CA GLY A 69 13.45 -0.36 -5.36
C GLY A 69 12.10 0.28 -4.96
N ALA A 70 11.95 0.79 -3.73
CA ALA A 70 10.74 1.56 -3.40
C ALA A 70 10.63 2.83 -4.25
N GLY A 71 11.76 3.29 -4.75
CA GLY A 71 11.97 4.58 -5.38
C GLY A 71 12.22 5.67 -4.35
N PHE A 72 13.03 6.63 -4.77
CA PHE A 72 13.26 7.86 -4.04
C PHE A 72 13.14 9.05 -5.00
N ILE A 73 12.82 10.20 -4.42
CA ILE A 73 12.42 11.39 -5.14
C ILE A 73 13.26 12.55 -4.64
N MET A 74 13.88 13.27 -5.57
CA MET A 74 14.62 14.49 -5.27
C MET A 74 13.92 15.66 -5.93
N SER A 75 13.88 16.79 -5.24
CA SER A 75 13.59 18.05 -5.91
C SER A 75 14.69 18.35 -6.94
N PHE A 76 14.31 19.03 -8.02
CA PHE A 76 15.24 19.31 -9.11
C PHE A 76 16.51 20.08 -8.67
N PRO A 77 16.44 21.10 -7.79
CA PRO A 77 17.64 21.77 -7.29
C PRO A 77 18.58 20.83 -6.51
N LEU A 78 18.05 19.89 -5.74
CA LEU A 78 18.86 18.89 -5.04
C LEU A 78 19.53 17.92 -6.02
N ALA A 79 18.77 17.40 -6.99
CA ALA A 79 19.31 16.50 -8.00
C ALA A 79 20.48 17.16 -8.76
N LYS A 80 20.35 18.45 -9.09
CA LYS A 80 21.41 19.24 -9.74
C LYS A 80 22.65 19.38 -8.86
N ALA A 81 22.49 19.74 -7.59
CA ALA A 81 23.60 19.85 -6.66
C ALA A 81 24.32 18.51 -6.46
N LEU A 82 23.55 17.42 -6.36
CA LEU A 82 24.08 16.07 -6.25
C LEU A 82 24.92 15.71 -7.49
N ALA A 83 24.38 15.90 -8.70
CA ALA A 83 25.09 15.59 -9.93
C ALA A 83 26.42 16.35 -10.08
N GLN A 84 26.53 17.57 -9.52
CA GLN A 84 27.77 18.34 -9.54
C GLN A 84 28.84 17.81 -8.58
N ASP A 85 28.46 17.25 -7.43
CA ASP A 85 29.42 16.73 -6.42
C ASP A 85 29.65 15.22 -6.53
N ILE A 86 28.88 14.52 -7.35
CA ILE A 86 28.78 13.06 -7.23
C ILE A 86 30.10 12.32 -7.44
N GLU A 87 30.96 12.77 -8.36
CA GLU A 87 32.29 12.19 -8.55
C GLU A 87 33.21 12.38 -7.34
N SER A 88 33.15 13.58 -6.74
CA SER A 88 33.88 13.90 -5.51
C SER A 88 33.40 13.00 -4.37
N CYS A 89 32.09 12.89 -4.19
CA CYS A 89 31.49 12.01 -3.19
C CYS A 89 31.89 10.53 -3.37
N LEU A 90 31.86 10.00 -4.60
CA LEU A 90 32.28 8.62 -4.89
C LEU A 90 33.75 8.37 -4.50
N ARG A 91 34.64 9.35 -4.69
CA ARG A 91 36.04 9.28 -4.24
C ARG A 91 36.18 9.38 -2.72
N ARG A 92 35.26 10.06 -2.04
CA ARG A 92 35.23 10.18 -0.56
C ARG A 92 34.75 8.89 0.11
N TYR A 93 33.84 8.14 -0.53
CA TYR A 93 33.30 6.88 0.01
C TYR A 93 33.55 5.65 -0.89
N PRO A 94 34.81 5.34 -1.25
CA PRO A 94 35.13 4.26 -2.19
C PRO A 94 34.85 2.86 -1.62
N PHE A 95 34.60 2.75 -0.31
CA PHE A 95 34.37 1.49 0.41
C PHE A 95 32.88 1.09 0.48
N LEU A 96 31.97 1.97 0.07
CA LEU A 96 30.55 1.66 0.01
C LEU A 96 30.23 0.88 -1.28
N ASN A 97 29.35 -0.11 -1.17
CA ASN A 97 29.02 -1.04 -2.27
C ASN A 97 27.53 -1.09 -2.62
N SER A 98 26.75 -0.13 -2.11
CA SER A 98 25.32 0.01 -2.41
C SER A 98 25.06 1.39 -3.02
N ALA A 99 24.46 1.41 -4.21
CA ALA A 99 24.21 2.65 -4.93
C ALA A 99 23.24 3.59 -4.20
N ASP A 100 22.22 3.04 -3.56
CA ASP A 100 21.26 3.80 -2.76
C ASP A 100 21.93 4.40 -1.50
N LEU A 101 22.80 3.63 -0.85
CA LEU A 101 23.54 4.06 0.35
C LEU A 101 24.54 5.17 -0.01
N ILE A 102 25.26 5.00 -1.12
CA ILE A 102 26.15 6.03 -1.68
C ILE A 102 25.35 7.30 -1.97
N THR A 103 24.22 7.17 -2.67
CA THR A 103 23.37 8.32 -3.01
C THR A 103 22.92 9.07 -1.76
N MET A 104 22.48 8.35 -0.73
CA MET A 104 22.11 8.94 0.55
C MET A 104 23.27 9.70 1.21
N VAL A 105 24.47 9.11 1.33
CA VAL A 105 25.59 9.80 2.00
C VAL A 105 26.01 11.05 1.23
N CYS A 106 25.99 11.02 -0.11
CA CYS A 106 26.28 12.20 -0.92
C CYS A 106 25.23 13.31 -0.72
N ILE A 107 23.96 12.96 -0.58
CA ILE A 107 22.89 13.93 -0.27
C ILE A 107 23.08 14.52 1.13
N VAL A 108 23.52 13.71 2.10
CA VAL A 108 23.82 14.16 3.47
C VAL A 108 24.99 15.15 3.49
N ASP A 109 26.01 14.96 2.65
CA ASP A 109 27.11 15.93 2.51
C ASP A 109 26.67 17.29 1.97
N LEU A 110 25.59 17.31 1.17
CA LEU A 110 24.93 18.55 0.74
C LEU A 110 24.05 19.16 1.84
N GLY A 111 24.02 18.57 3.03
CA GLY A 111 23.29 19.05 4.21
C GLY A 111 21.80 18.73 4.20
N VAL A 112 21.34 17.75 3.41
CA VAL A 112 19.91 17.43 3.26
C VAL A 112 19.57 16.11 3.96
N GLY A 113 18.56 16.16 4.84
CA GLY A 113 18.06 15.00 5.56
C GLY A 113 17.01 14.20 4.78
N PHE A 114 16.92 12.91 5.09
CA PHE A 114 15.92 12.01 4.54
C PHE A 114 14.51 12.28 5.09
N THR A 115 13.51 12.26 4.20
CA THR A 115 12.09 12.38 4.58
C THR A 115 11.29 11.18 4.06
N PRO A 116 10.80 10.29 4.93
CA PRO A 116 10.09 9.10 4.50
C PRO A 116 8.66 9.40 4.00
N LEU A 117 8.29 8.85 2.85
CA LEU A 117 6.92 8.80 2.33
C LEU A 117 6.34 7.40 2.51
N LYS A 118 5.37 7.26 3.42
CA LYS A 118 4.79 5.97 3.85
C LYS A 118 4.08 5.16 2.76
N GLY A 119 3.85 5.73 1.59
CA GLY A 119 3.22 5.06 0.44
C GLY A 119 4.21 4.46 -0.55
N LEU A 120 5.50 4.75 -0.40
CA LEU A 120 6.55 4.06 -1.13
C LEU A 120 6.89 2.76 -0.39
N HIS A 121 6.97 1.66 -1.11
CA HIS A 121 7.14 0.33 -0.51
C HIS A 121 8.27 -0.45 -1.20
N HIS A 122 9.32 -0.79 -0.44
CA HIS A 122 10.41 -1.62 -0.94
C HIS A 122 10.01 -3.10 -0.94
N LEU A 123 9.29 -3.55 0.08
CA LEU A 123 8.85 -4.93 0.27
C LEU A 123 9.98 -5.97 0.14
N ASP A 124 11.03 -5.83 0.96
CA ASP A 124 11.97 -6.93 1.26
C ASP A 124 11.25 -8.06 2.01
N MET A 125 10.36 -8.74 1.31
CA MET A 125 9.47 -9.78 1.81
C MET A 125 9.20 -10.74 0.67
N ARG A 126 8.94 -12.00 1.00
CA ARG A 126 8.72 -13.05 0.00
C ARG A 126 7.33 -13.65 0.09
N GLY A 127 6.88 -14.18 -1.04
CA GLY A 127 5.62 -14.91 -1.13
C GLY A 127 4.39 -14.01 -1.09
N ASP A 128 3.37 -14.43 -0.37
CA ASP A 128 2.05 -13.81 -0.39
C ASP A 128 1.99 -12.54 0.46
N ILE A 129 1.97 -11.36 -0.17
CA ILE A 129 1.88 -10.06 0.52
C ILE A 129 0.43 -9.56 0.72
N SER A 130 -0.59 -10.40 0.46
CA SER A 130 -2.00 -10.00 0.50
C SER A 130 -2.45 -9.41 1.83
N GLY A 131 -1.87 -9.86 2.95
CA GLY A 131 -2.16 -9.31 4.27
C GLY A 131 -1.76 -7.85 4.42
N LEU A 132 -0.60 -7.46 3.86
CA LEU A 132 -0.12 -6.09 3.82
C LEU A 132 -1.03 -5.22 2.94
N LEU A 133 -1.28 -5.65 1.70
CA LEU A 133 -2.11 -4.92 0.74
C LEU A 133 -3.56 -4.76 1.21
N SER A 134 -4.08 -5.72 1.98
CA SER A 134 -5.43 -5.67 2.55
C SER A 134 -5.56 -4.71 3.74
N SER A 135 -4.43 -4.30 4.34
CA SER A 135 -4.38 -3.46 5.55
C SER A 135 -3.46 -2.25 5.35
N HIS A 136 -3.36 -1.76 4.11
CA HIS A 136 -2.48 -0.67 3.77
C HIS A 136 -2.80 0.59 4.60
N PRO A 137 -1.78 1.32 5.09
CA PRO A 137 -1.97 2.50 5.91
C PRO A 137 -2.76 3.60 5.19
N LYS A 138 -3.26 4.56 5.99
CA LYS A 138 -3.99 5.74 5.50
C LYS A 138 -3.08 6.78 4.85
N THR A 139 -2.42 6.40 3.77
CA THR A 139 -1.58 7.26 2.93
C THR A 139 -1.75 6.84 1.47
N PRO A 140 -1.65 7.74 0.47
CA PRO A 140 -1.71 7.33 -0.93
C PRO A 140 -0.64 6.28 -1.22
N LEU A 141 -0.99 5.24 -1.97
CA LEU A 141 -0.01 4.28 -2.47
C LEU A 141 0.83 4.95 -3.56
N LEU A 142 2.15 4.92 -3.45
CA LEU A 142 3.08 5.61 -4.34
C LEU A 142 3.91 4.63 -5.18
N SER A 143 4.36 3.53 -4.58
CA SER A 143 5.06 2.47 -5.30
C SER A 143 4.87 1.10 -4.67
N LEU A 144 5.13 0.06 -5.46
CA LEU A 144 5.31 -1.32 -5.00
C LEU A 144 6.52 -1.92 -5.71
N HIS A 145 7.54 -2.29 -4.94
CA HIS A 145 8.65 -3.20 -5.26
C HIS A 145 8.51 -4.42 -4.34
N HIS A 146 9.20 -5.56 -4.41
CA HIS A 146 10.05 -6.17 -5.42
C HIS A 146 9.15 -7.19 -6.17
N ILE A 147 8.55 -6.79 -7.30
CA ILE A 147 7.36 -7.46 -7.87
C ILE A 147 7.64 -8.90 -8.31
N ASP A 148 8.87 -9.18 -8.75
CA ASP A 148 9.32 -10.50 -9.17
C ASP A 148 9.53 -11.49 -8.00
N SER A 149 9.73 -10.97 -6.79
CA SER A 149 10.07 -11.71 -5.57
C SER A 149 8.84 -12.07 -4.73
N ILE A 150 7.73 -11.38 -4.96
CA ILE A 150 6.43 -11.67 -4.34
C ILE A 150 5.61 -12.66 -5.18
N ALA A 151 4.62 -13.30 -4.55
CA ALA A 151 3.61 -14.08 -5.26
C ALA A 151 2.65 -13.14 -6.04
N PRO A 152 1.95 -13.63 -7.08
CA PRO A 152 0.89 -12.85 -7.73
C PRO A 152 -0.11 -12.31 -6.70
N ILE A 153 -0.41 -11.02 -6.77
CA ILE A 153 -1.25 -10.34 -5.77
C ILE A 153 -2.74 -10.71 -5.88
N PHE A 154 -3.17 -11.29 -7.01
CA PHE A 154 -4.50 -11.85 -7.20
C PHE A 154 -4.43 -13.36 -7.44
N PRO A 155 -5.36 -14.15 -6.87
CA PRO A 155 -5.41 -15.59 -7.10
C PRO A 155 -5.73 -15.90 -8.57
N LEU A 156 -5.24 -17.04 -9.05
CA LEU A 156 -5.46 -17.55 -10.42
C LEU A 156 -4.96 -16.61 -11.54
N MET A 157 -4.05 -15.69 -11.20
CA MET A 157 -3.38 -14.80 -12.15
C MET A 157 -1.86 -14.95 -12.02
N ASP A 158 -1.13 -14.72 -13.11
CA ASP A 158 0.31 -14.49 -13.03
C ASP A 158 0.59 -13.06 -12.53
N ARG A 159 1.87 -12.75 -12.26
CA ARG A 159 2.29 -11.44 -11.73
C ARG A 159 1.86 -10.30 -12.65
N ALA A 160 2.21 -10.36 -13.94
CA ALA A 160 1.90 -9.32 -14.91
C ALA A 160 0.39 -9.07 -15.05
N LYS A 161 -0.43 -10.13 -15.12
CA LYS A 161 -1.90 -10.03 -15.16
C LYS A 161 -2.45 -9.44 -13.86
N SER A 162 -1.89 -9.82 -12.71
CA SER A 162 -2.31 -9.31 -11.41
C SER A 162 -2.10 -7.79 -11.29
N LEU A 163 -0.94 -7.29 -11.73
CA LEU A 163 -0.64 -5.85 -11.73
C LEU A 163 -1.53 -5.08 -12.70
N LYS A 164 -1.67 -5.58 -13.94
CA LYS A 164 -2.60 -5.01 -14.93
C LYS A 164 -4.03 -4.96 -14.39
N HIS A 165 -4.42 -5.95 -13.59
CA HIS A 165 -5.72 -6.01 -12.95
C HIS A 165 -5.88 -4.98 -11.83
N LEU A 166 -4.90 -4.82 -10.95
CA LEU A 166 -4.88 -3.74 -9.94
C LEU A 166 -4.99 -2.35 -10.61
N MET A 167 -4.26 -2.16 -11.71
CA MET A 167 -4.26 -0.90 -12.46
C MET A 167 -5.63 -0.56 -13.08
N LYS A 168 -6.55 -1.52 -13.23
CA LYS A 168 -7.94 -1.19 -13.62
C LYS A 168 -8.64 -0.37 -12.55
N ALA A 169 -8.40 -0.66 -11.26
CA ALA A 169 -8.92 0.15 -10.16
C ALA A 169 -8.17 1.48 -10.04
N ALA A 170 -6.84 1.45 -10.15
CA ALA A 170 -5.99 2.64 -10.10
C ALA A 170 -6.41 3.71 -11.12
N LYS A 171 -6.78 3.32 -12.35
CA LYS A 171 -7.28 4.23 -13.40
C LYS A 171 -8.59 4.95 -13.06
N PHE A 172 -9.34 4.48 -12.07
CA PHE A 172 -10.57 5.13 -11.63
C PHE A 172 -10.33 6.05 -10.44
N ASP A 173 -9.50 5.64 -9.49
CA ASP A 173 -9.15 6.42 -8.30
C ASP A 173 -7.86 5.87 -7.65
N GLN A 174 -6.69 6.46 -7.96
CA GLN A 174 -5.44 6.08 -7.30
C GLN A 174 -5.43 6.48 -5.82
N SER A 175 -6.10 7.57 -5.44
CA SER A 175 -6.06 8.12 -4.07
C SER A 175 -6.66 7.18 -3.03
N ARG A 176 -7.59 6.33 -3.49
CA ARG A 176 -8.28 5.34 -2.65
C ARG A 176 -7.69 3.93 -2.79
N LEU A 177 -6.75 3.70 -3.70
CA LEU A 177 -6.19 2.37 -3.94
C LEU A 177 -5.54 1.79 -2.67
N LEU A 178 -5.90 0.55 -2.36
CA LEU A 178 -5.53 -0.21 -1.16
C LEU A 178 -5.99 0.35 0.20
N GLN A 179 -6.62 1.52 0.23
CA GLN A 179 -7.03 2.16 1.48
C GLN A 179 -7.97 1.26 2.27
N GLN A 180 -7.59 0.97 3.51
CA GLN A 180 -8.38 0.14 4.40
C GLN A 180 -9.53 0.93 5.03
N THR A 181 -10.76 0.49 4.77
CA THR A 181 -11.98 0.96 5.45
C THR A 181 -12.64 -0.19 6.19
N ILE A 182 -12.86 -0.02 7.49
CA ILE A 182 -13.45 -1.03 8.36
C ILE A 182 -14.89 -0.64 8.71
N CYS A 183 -15.81 -1.57 8.65
CA CYS A 183 -17.25 -1.36 8.78
C CYS A 183 -17.87 -2.46 9.64
N HIS A 184 -18.80 -2.12 10.51
CA HIS A 184 -19.47 -3.08 11.40
C HIS A 184 -20.93 -3.25 11.00
N HIS A 185 -21.33 -4.47 10.65
CA HIS A 185 -22.73 -4.82 10.44
C HIS A 185 -23.28 -5.44 11.72
N ARG A 186 -23.76 -4.60 12.63
CA ARG A 186 -24.17 -5.03 13.98
C ARG A 186 -25.39 -5.96 13.97
N LEU A 187 -26.26 -5.88 12.96
CA LEU A 187 -27.41 -6.80 12.84
C LEU A 187 -27.01 -8.27 12.64
N SER A 188 -25.84 -8.52 12.04
CA SER A 188 -25.32 -9.89 11.82
C SER A 188 -24.03 -10.17 12.59
N ASN A 189 -23.61 -9.28 13.49
CA ASN A 189 -22.32 -9.35 14.18
C ASN A 189 -21.11 -9.53 13.25
N TRP A 190 -21.12 -8.87 12.08
CA TRP A 190 -20.02 -8.98 11.11
C TRP A 190 -19.14 -7.75 11.08
N THR A 191 -17.86 -7.97 10.78
CA THR A 191 -16.93 -6.90 10.43
C THR A 191 -16.46 -7.05 9.00
N PHE A 192 -16.56 -5.97 8.23
CA PHE A 192 -16.00 -5.88 6.89
C PHE A 192 -14.73 -5.02 6.96
N SER A 193 -13.65 -5.49 6.34
CA SER A 193 -12.43 -4.72 6.08
C SER A 193 -12.22 -4.64 4.58
N VAL A 194 -12.44 -3.46 4.00
CA VAL A 194 -12.33 -3.18 2.57
C VAL A 194 -10.97 -2.56 2.29
N SER A 195 -10.18 -3.20 1.43
CA SER A 195 -9.02 -2.60 0.74
C SER A 195 -9.46 -2.24 -0.68
N TRP A 196 -9.71 -0.95 -0.91
CA TRP A 196 -10.39 -0.51 -2.13
C TRP A 196 -9.55 -0.82 -3.38
N GLY A 197 -10.20 -1.40 -4.40
CA GLY A 197 -9.53 -1.87 -5.62
C GLY A 197 -8.74 -3.18 -5.48
N TYR A 198 -8.70 -3.81 -4.30
CA TYR A 198 -7.91 -5.02 -4.07
C TYR A 198 -8.70 -6.17 -3.42
N SER A 199 -9.08 -6.05 -2.14
CA SER A 199 -9.70 -7.14 -1.39
C SER A 199 -10.78 -6.65 -0.43
N VAL A 200 -11.68 -7.55 -0.03
CA VAL A 200 -12.58 -7.35 1.11
C VAL A 200 -12.49 -8.58 2.00
N GLN A 201 -12.37 -8.35 3.30
CA GLN A 201 -12.39 -9.39 4.32
C GLN A 201 -13.67 -9.29 5.14
N ILE A 202 -14.35 -10.41 5.38
CA ILE A 202 -15.48 -10.49 6.31
C ILE A 202 -15.11 -11.37 7.49
N TYR A 203 -15.33 -10.86 8.70
CA TYR A 203 -15.21 -11.58 9.96
C TYR A 203 -16.60 -11.82 10.54
N GLU A 204 -16.86 -13.03 11.00
CA GLU A 204 -18.11 -13.44 11.66
C GLU A 204 -18.15 -12.99 13.15
N LYS A 205 -17.55 -11.83 13.44
CA LYS A 205 -17.48 -11.20 14.76
C LYS A 205 -17.29 -9.68 14.59
N ILE A 206 -17.73 -8.89 15.58
CA ILE A 206 -17.34 -7.47 15.68
C ILE A 206 -15.89 -7.37 16.14
N MET A 207 -15.01 -7.00 15.21
CA MET A 207 -13.56 -6.97 15.39
C MET A 207 -13.08 -5.55 15.66
N PRO A 208 -12.26 -5.33 16.70
CA PRO A 208 -11.70 -4.00 16.96
C PRO A 208 -10.87 -3.50 15.77
N ARG A 209 -11.08 -2.25 15.36
CA ARG A 209 -10.30 -1.62 14.28
C ARG A 209 -8.80 -1.65 14.57
N SER A 210 -8.41 -1.37 15.82
CA SER A 210 -7.01 -1.43 16.29
C SER A 210 -6.36 -2.81 16.12
N HIS A 211 -7.17 -3.87 16.07
CA HIS A 211 -6.70 -5.20 15.76
C HIS A 211 -6.58 -5.39 14.23
N LEU A 212 -7.59 -4.98 13.44
CA LEU A 212 -7.62 -5.20 11.99
C LEU A 212 -6.64 -4.37 11.17
N ILE A 213 -6.20 -3.21 11.68
CA ILE A 213 -5.16 -2.40 11.03
C ILE A 213 -3.78 -3.09 11.04
N LYS A 214 -3.60 -4.13 11.87
CA LYS A 214 -2.41 -4.96 11.83
C LYS A 214 -2.59 -5.99 10.70
N PRO A 215 -1.71 -6.02 9.69
CA PRO A 215 -1.82 -6.99 8.61
C PRO A 215 -1.68 -8.42 9.13
N ILE A 216 -2.44 -9.34 8.54
CA ILE A 216 -2.19 -10.77 8.72
C ILE A 216 -0.84 -11.08 8.08
N GLN A 217 0.06 -11.75 8.80
CA GLN A 217 1.36 -12.12 8.26
C GLN A 217 1.23 -13.26 7.26
N THR A 218 0.83 -12.92 6.04
CA THR A 218 0.76 -13.83 4.89
C THR A 218 2.13 -14.02 4.23
N PHE A 219 3.02 -13.07 4.45
CA PHE A 219 4.33 -12.93 3.82
C PHE A 219 5.45 -13.55 4.67
N LYS A 220 6.57 -13.80 4.03
CA LYS A 220 7.81 -14.35 4.63
C LYS A 220 8.88 -13.25 4.69
N THR A 221 9.83 -13.43 5.59
CA THR A 221 11.02 -12.56 5.71
C THR A 221 11.86 -12.59 4.43
N TRP A 222 12.60 -11.50 4.17
CA TRP A 222 13.47 -11.38 3.00
C TRP A 222 14.53 -12.47 2.92
N ILE A 223 15.24 -12.65 4.02
CA ILE A 223 16.23 -13.70 4.21
C ILE A 223 15.66 -14.81 5.10
N LYS A 224 16.47 -15.85 5.36
CA LYS A 224 16.12 -16.88 6.34
C LYS A 224 15.72 -16.23 7.66
N LYS A 225 14.51 -16.57 8.12
CA LYS A 225 13.87 -15.96 9.30
C LYS A 225 14.85 -15.91 10.49
N PRO A 226 15.19 -14.71 11.00
CA PRO A 226 16.03 -14.58 12.18
C PRO A 226 15.40 -15.25 13.41
N LYS A 227 16.22 -15.69 14.37
CA LYS A 227 15.73 -16.41 15.56
C LYS A 227 14.75 -15.56 16.38
N SER A 228 15.04 -14.27 16.55
CA SER A 228 14.27 -13.38 17.42
C SER A 228 13.61 -12.24 16.63
N PRO A 229 12.33 -11.92 16.89
CA PRO A 229 11.69 -10.69 16.41
C PRO A 229 12.27 -9.45 17.11
N PRO A 230 11.99 -8.22 16.63
CA PRO A 230 11.11 -7.87 15.50
C PRO A 230 11.72 -8.18 14.13
N TYR A 231 10.87 -8.43 13.13
CA TYR A 231 11.28 -8.68 11.74
C TYR A 231 10.91 -7.54 10.79
N TYR A 232 9.86 -6.79 11.12
CA TYR A 232 9.29 -5.77 10.26
C TYR A 232 9.21 -4.45 11.00
N MET A 233 9.16 -3.35 10.24
CA MET A 233 8.96 -1.99 10.75
C MET A 233 7.52 -1.71 11.23
N PHE A 234 6.70 -2.75 11.37
CA PHE A 234 5.31 -2.71 11.82
C PHE A 234 4.89 -4.02 12.51
N ASN A 235 3.83 -3.94 13.32
CA ASN A 235 3.26 -5.11 13.97
C ASN A 235 2.37 -5.91 13.01
N THR A 236 2.50 -7.22 13.04
CA THR A 236 1.63 -8.16 12.32
C THR A 236 0.73 -8.93 13.29
N ARG A 237 -0.26 -9.63 12.74
CA ARG A 237 -1.00 -10.68 13.46
C ARG A 237 -0.79 -12.02 12.74
N PRO A 238 -0.70 -13.13 13.49
CA PRO A 238 -0.46 -14.44 12.89
C PRO A 238 -1.67 -14.92 12.07
N ARG A 239 -1.42 -15.82 11.11
CA ARG A 239 -2.49 -16.65 10.56
C ARG A 239 -3.01 -17.57 11.66
N THR A 240 -4.32 -17.76 11.71
CA THR A 240 -5.01 -18.53 12.75
C THR A 240 -6.03 -19.47 12.13
N ASN A 241 -6.27 -20.61 12.81
CA ASN A 241 -7.33 -21.56 12.48
C ASN A 241 -8.60 -21.29 13.29
N ASP A 242 -8.63 -20.23 14.09
CA ASP A 242 -9.83 -19.77 14.77
C ASP A 242 -10.81 -19.19 13.73
N SER A 243 -12.02 -19.76 13.68
CA SER A 243 -13.08 -19.37 12.74
C SER A 243 -13.61 -17.95 12.98
N CYS A 244 -13.41 -17.36 14.15
CA CYS A 244 -13.82 -15.99 14.45
C CYS A 244 -12.75 -14.96 14.06
N GLU A 245 -11.48 -15.39 13.98
CA GLU A 245 -10.33 -14.52 13.68
C GLU A 245 -9.83 -14.70 12.23
N ALA A 246 -10.16 -15.81 11.57
CA ALA A 246 -9.84 -16.07 10.17
C ALA A 246 -10.91 -15.46 9.25
N PRO A 247 -10.57 -14.48 8.37
CA PRO A 247 -11.55 -13.83 7.52
C PRO A 247 -11.99 -14.71 6.34
N HIS A 248 -13.20 -14.48 5.86
CA HIS A 248 -13.56 -14.78 4.49
C HIS A 248 -12.95 -13.73 3.56
N VAL A 249 -12.23 -14.15 2.52
CA VAL A 249 -11.50 -13.24 1.62
C VAL A 249 -12.19 -13.17 0.27
N PHE A 250 -12.40 -11.95 -0.21
CA PHE A 250 -12.97 -11.62 -1.51
C PHE A 250 -11.99 -10.74 -2.27
N PHE A 251 -11.78 -11.00 -3.56
CA PHE A 251 -10.87 -10.21 -4.39
C PHE A 251 -11.60 -9.40 -5.45
N PHE A 252 -11.04 -8.24 -5.75
CA PHE A 252 -11.52 -7.32 -6.77
C PHE A 252 -11.64 -8.01 -8.14
N LYS A 253 -12.76 -7.80 -8.83
CA LYS A 253 -13.05 -8.40 -10.13
C LYS A 253 -13.40 -7.39 -11.21
N THR A 254 -14.32 -6.47 -10.95
CA THR A 254 -14.72 -5.46 -11.94
C THR A 254 -15.03 -4.12 -11.29
N ILE A 255 -14.89 -3.05 -12.07
CA ILE A 255 -15.13 -1.66 -11.66
C ILE A 255 -15.92 -0.96 -12.76
N GLY A 256 -16.75 0.02 -12.38
CA GLY A 256 -17.46 0.87 -13.32
C GLY A 256 -17.94 2.17 -12.69
N LYS A 257 -18.40 3.09 -13.53
CA LYS A 257 -19.04 4.35 -13.11
C LYS A 257 -20.55 4.21 -13.21
N MET A 258 -21.28 4.80 -12.26
CA MET A 258 -22.71 5.00 -12.43
C MET A 258 -22.96 6.22 -13.33
N LYS A 259 -23.82 6.10 -14.34
CA LYS A 259 -24.10 7.21 -15.28
C LYS A 259 -24.79 8.40 -14.60
N ASN A 260 -25.68 8.13 -13.64
CA ASN A 260 -26.56 9.13 -13.03
C ASN A 260 -26.24 9.43 -11.57
N LYS A 261 -25.12 8.89 -11.04
CA LYS A 261 -24.65 9.13 -9.67
C LYS A 261 -23.16 9.41 -9.72
N ASN A 262 -22.68 10.33 -8.89
CA ASN A 262 -21.25 10.63 -8.77
C ASN A 262 -20.49 9.54 -7.98
N GLU A 263 -20.71 8.28 -8.35
CA GLU A 263 -20.27 7.08 -7.64
C GLU A 263 -19.56 6.11 -8.59
N ILE A 264 -18.51 5.50 -8.07
CA ILE A 264 -17.81 4.36 -8.66
C ILE A 264 -18.31 3.11 -7.94
N TRP A 265 -18.56 2.04 -8.68
CA TRP A 265 -18.86 0.73 -8.09
C TRP A 265 -17.73 -0.25 -8.40
N THR A 266 -17.37 -1.06 -7.42
CA THR A 266 -16.44 -2.18 -7.54
C THR A 266 -17.13 -3.47 -7.10
N THR A 267 -16.80 -4.59 -7.73
CA THR A 267 -17.27 -5.92 -7.31
C THR A 267 -16.11 -6.79 -6.88
N TYR A 268 -16.37 -7.56 -5.83
CA TYR A 268 -15.45 -8.51 -5.23
C TYR A 268 -16.11 -9.87 -5.15
N PHE A 269 -15.39 -10.92 -5.54
CA PHE A 269 -15.86 -12.30 -5.46
C PHE A 269 -15.05 -13.07 -4.45
N ARG A 270 -15.70 -14.03 -3.79
CA ARG A 270 -15.03 -14.93 -2.85
C ARG A 270 -13.87 -15.62 -3.54
N SER A 271 -12.70 -15.60 -2.90
CA SER A 271 -11.51 -16.26 -3.42
C SER A 271 -11.71 -17.76 -3.46
N GLU A 272 -11.92 -18.33 -2.26
CA GLU A 272 -12.12 -19.76 -2.01
C GLU A 272 -13.00 -19.93 -0.76
N ALA A 273 -13.48 -21.14 -0.55
CA ALA A 273 -14.07 -21.51 0.72
C ALA A 273 -13.01 -21.40 1.83
N ARG A 274 -13.40 -20.84 2.98
CA ARG A 274 -12.47 -20.64 4.11
C ARG A 274 -11.90 -21.96 4.66
N GLY A 275 -12.60 -23.08 4.44
CA GLY A 275 -12.20 -24.40 4.95
C GLY A 275 -12.29 -24.52 6.47
N LEU A 276 -12.97 -23.58 7.14
CA LEU A 276 -13.20 -23.57 8.58
C LEU A 276 -14.71 -23.52 8.85
N PRO A 277 -15.19 -24.09 9.98
CA PRO A 277 -16.60 -23.97 10.38
C PRO A 277 -16.99 -22.50 10.61
N SER A 278 -18.28 -22.23 10.80
CA SER A 278 -18.73 -20.89 11.18
C SER A 278 -18.23 -20.53 12.58
N CYS A 279 -17.93 -19.26 12.82
CA CYS A 279 -17.68 -18.73 14.16
C CYS A 279 -18.88 -19.04 15.05
N SER A 280 -18.62 -19.66 16.20
CA SER A 280 -19.66 -20.14 17.13
C SER A 280 -19.98 -19.12 18.24
N ILE A 281 -19.24 -18.01 18.29
CA ILE A 281 -19.45 -16.95 19.27
C ILE A 281 -20.69 -16.14 18.84
N ASP A 282 -21.67 -16.03 19.74
CA ASP A 282 -22.88 -15.20 19.59
C ASP A 282 -23.93 -15.66 18.55
N GLY A 283 -23.97 -16.94 18.19
CA GLY A 283 -25.06 -17.54 17.38
C GLY A 283 -24.69 -17.88 15.93
N ASN A 284 -25.64 -18.38 15.14
CA ASN A 284 -25.40 -18.80 13.75
C ASN A 284 -25.49 -17.60 12.79
N HIS A 285 -24.42 -16.84 12.68
CA HIS A 285 -24.28 -15.73 11.73
C HIS A 285 -23.31 -16.07 10.60
N SER A 286 -23.46 -17.25 10.00
CA SER A 286 -22.52 -17.69 8.97
C SER A 286 -22.50 -16.76 7.75
N VAL A 287 -21.32 -16.42 7.26
CA VAL A 287 -21.10 -15.63 6.03
C VAL A 287 -20.94 -16.53 4.81
N ASN A 288 -20.94 -17.86 4.98
CA ASN A 288 -20.58 -18.82 3.93
C ASN A 288 -21.39 -18.67 2.63
N TYR A 289 -22.65 -18.25 2.71
CA TYR A 289 -23.51 -18.07 1.54
C TYR A 289 -23.21 -16.79 0.74
N VAL A 290 -22.50 -15.81 1.30
CA VAL A 290 -22.13 -14.58 0.59
C VAL A 290 -21.04 -14.91 -0.43
N ASN A 291 -21.28 -14.65 -1.71
CA ASN A 291 -20.30 -14.90 -2.77
C ASN A 291 -19.85 -13.62 -3.48
N LYS A 292 -20.62 -12.55 -3.35
CA LYS A 292 -20.37 -11.27 -4.02
C LYS A 292 -20.50 -10.10 -3.06
N ILE A 293 -19.52 -9.20 -3.11
CA ILE A 293 -19.59 -7.91 -2.41
C ILE A 293 -19.55 -6.82 -3.46
N GLN A 294 -20.44 -5.84 -3.34
CA GLN A 294 -20.41 -4.64 -4.16
C GLN A 294 -20.10 -3.43 -3.28
N VAL A 295 -19.02 -2.71 -3.62
CA VAL A 295 -18.64 -1.49 -2.90
C VAL A 295 -18.92 -0.30 -3.78
N TYR A 296 -19.56 0.72 -3.23
CA TYR A 296 -19.79 2.01 -3.88
C TYR A 296 -18.92 3.06 -3.20
N SER A 297 -18.17 3.85 -3.96
CA SER A 297 -17.35 4.95 -3.44
C SER A 297 -17.65 6.25 -4.19
N PRO A 298 -17.48 7.42 -3.55
CA PRO A 298 -17.54 8.69 -4.24
C PRO A 298 -16.52 8.75 -5.40
N ARG A 299 -16.86 9.47 -6.47
CA ARG A 299 -15.92 9.71 -7.58
C ARG A 299 -14.89 10.81 -7.26
N ALA A 300 -15.15 11.62 -6.24
CA ALA A 300 -14.22 12.65 -5.81
C ALA A 300 -12.92 12.01 -5.29
N LYS A 301 -11.79 12.49 -5.82
CA LYS A 301 -10.44 12.10 -5.38
C LYS A 301 -10.24 12.55 -3.93
N ARG A 302 -9.60 11.72 -3.11
CA ARG A 302 -9.23 12.09 -1.73
C ARG A 302 -7.83 12.66 -1.72
N THR A 303 -7.71 13.98 -1.79
CA THR A 303 -6.42 14.69 -1.70
C THR A 303 -5.94 14.84 -0.25
N GLU A 304 -6.87 14.83 0.69
CA GLU A 304 -6.64 14.86 2.13
C GLU A 304 -7.07 13.54 2.78
N MET A 305 -6.23 13.04 3.70
CA MET A 305 -6.38 11.73 4.34
C MET A 305 -6.14 11.84 5.84
N ASP A 306 -6.77 12.83 6.46
CA ASP A 306 -6.79 13.06 7.91
C ASP A 306 -7.43 11.86 8.67
N ARG A 307 -8.50 11.30 8.11
CA ARG A 307 -9.21 10.12 8.62
C ARG A 307 -9.59 9.15 7.51
N CYS A 308 -9.85 7.90 7.91
CA CYS A 308 -10.43 6.93 6.98
C CYS A 308 -11.89 7.28 6.72
N GLU A 309 -12.41 6.82 5.59
CA GLU A 309 -13.83 6.89 5.31
C GLU A 309 -14.66 6.10 6.31
N CYS A 310 -15.93 6.48 6.34
CA CYS A 310 -17.00 5.73 6.97
C CYS A 310 -17.74 4.93 5.91
N CYS A 311 -18.57 4.02 6.37
CA CYS A 311 -19.23 3.09 5.47
C CYS A 311 -20.50 2.54 6.06
N ASP A 312 -21.48 2.39 5.18
CA ASP A 312 -22.77 1.79 5.50
C ASP A 312 -22.87 0.44 4.80
N ILE A 313 -23.29 -0.58 5.54
CA ILE A 313 -23.46 -1.94 5.02
C ILE A 313 -24.95 -2.19 4.81
N ILE A 314 -25.31 -2.60 3.60
CA ILE A 314 -26.66 -2.98 3.22
C ILE A 314 -26.62 -4.48 2.90
N HIS A 315 -27.20 -5.27 3.78
CA HIS A 315 -27.28 -6.71 3.63
C HIS A 315 -28.59 -7.24 4.20
N THR A 316 -29.22 -8.16 3.46
CA THR A 316 -30.41 -8.89 3.89
C THR A 316 -29.99 -10.33 4.18
N SER A 317 -30.38 -10.84 5.35
CA SER A 317 -30.05 -12.21 5.78
C SER A 317 -30.41 -13.24 4.70
N GLY A 318 -29.49 -14.16 4.41
CA GLY A 318 -29.65 -15.19 3.38
C GLY A 318 -29.32 -14.72 1.95
N SER A 319 -29.07 -13.43 1.73
CA SER A 319 -28.65 -12.93 0.42
C SER A 319 -27.22 -13.33 0.09
N ASN A 320 -26.95 -13.88 -1.09
CA ASN A 320 -25.58 -14.17 -1.53
C ASN A 320 -24.74 -12.91 -1.83
N LYS A 321 -25.31 -11.72 -1.63
CA LYS A 321 -24.70 -10.42 -1.91
C LYS A 321 -24.70 -9.51 -0.68
N ALA A 322 -23.58 -8.86 -0.43
CA ALA A 322 -23.48 -7.71 0.47
C ALA A 322 -23.15 -6.44 -0.31
N THR A 323 -23.71 -5.31 0.11
CA THR A 323 -23.39 -4.00 -0.46
C THR A 323 -22.76 -3.12 0.61
N ILE A 324 -21.68 -2.42 0.27
CA ILE A 324 -21.01 -1.46 1.14
C ILE A 324 -20.99 -0.12 0.42
N LYS A 325 -21.39 0.96 1.10
CA LYS A 325 -21.29 2.32 0.57
C LYS A 325 -20.28 3.09 1.40
N LEU A 326 -19.17 3.48 0.77
CA LEU A 326 -18.19 4.37 1.36
C LEU A 326 -18.68 5.81 1.28
N ARG A 327 -18.38 6.58 2.32
CA ARG A 327 -18.74 7.99 2.43
C ARG A 327 -17.78 8.71 3.36
N GLU A 328 -17.78 10.04 3.26
CA GLU A 328 -17.18 10.85 4.30
C GLU A 328 -17.91 10.62 5.64
N CYS A 329 -17.13 10.66 6.70
CA CYS A 329 -17.66 10.52 8.04
C CYS A 329 -18.34 11.79 8.50
N PHE A 330 -19.36 11.67 9.35
CA PHE A 330 -19.89 12.85 10.03
C PHE A 330 -18.86 13.38 11.04
N THR A 331 -18.91 14.70 11.32
CA THR A 331 -17.91 15.41 12.15
C THR A 331 -17.62 14.70 13.48
N ASN A 332 -18.66 14.18 14.14
CA ASN A 332 -18.54 13.51 15.44
C ASN A 332 -18.77 11.98 15.38
N GLU A 333 -18.73 11.39 14.18
CA GLU A 333 -18.97 9.96 14.02
C GLU A 333 -17.78 9.16 14.56
N LYS A 334 -18.05 8.43 15.66
CA LYS A 334 -17.14 7.43 16.21
C LYS A 334 -17.27 6.13 15.42
N ILE A 335 -16.29 5.86 14.58
CA ILE A 335 -16.18 4.59 13.84
C ILE A 335 -15.55 3.55 14.79
N ALA A 336 -16.37 2.88 15.61
CA ALA A 336 -15.93 1.90 16.59
C ALA A 336 -16.64 0.55 16.46
#